data_AF-A0A397FPE8-F1
#
_entry.id   AF-A0A397FPE8-F1
#
_cell.length_a   1.000
_cell.length_b   1.000
_cell.length_c   1.000
_cell.angle_alpha   90.00
_cell.angle_beta   90.00
_cell.angle_gamma   90.00
#
_symmetry.space_group_name_H-M   'P 1'
#
loop_
_entity.id
_entity.type
_entity.pdbx_description
1 polymer ?
#
loop_
_entity_poly.entity_id
_entity_poly.type
_entity_poly.pdbx_seq_one_letter_code
_entity_poly.pdbx_strand_id
1 'polypeptide(L)'
;MLKKKLPQKPTNLRPYPYSAIINKRWFTKLEVSPYYEKHNQEYLEALRKRGIKLTPKLTEKLITDDLIRKLAQKLDGEKVDSEGRYYYWTYYSFRVYWGVKAYRLVWCVADNEPHILGIMDCYRQSRFDKDN
;
A
#
# COMPACT_ATOMS: atom_id res chain seq x y z
N MET A 1 -22.59 1.16 8.57
CA MET A 1 -21.21 1.05 8.06
C MET A 1 -20.55 2.42 8.13
N LEU A 2 -19.53 2.61 8.99
CA LEU A 2 -18.77 3.87 9.03
C LEU A 2 -18.10 4.07 7.67
N LYS A 3 -18.55 5.07 6.89
CA LYS A 3 -17.83 5.53 5.69
C LYS A 3 -16.49 6.09 6.19
N LYS A 4 -15.44 5.26 6.11
CA LYS A 4 -14.07 5.68 6.43
C LYS A 4 -13.75 6.84 5.49
N LYS A 5 -13.47 8.04 6.03
CA LYS A 5 -13.04 9.17 5.20
C LYS A 5 -11.83 8.71 4.40
N LEU A 6 -11.86 8.95 3.08
CA LEU A 6 -10.74 8.65 2.22
C LEU A 6 -9.52 9.46 2.69
N PRO A 7 -8.32 8.87 2.70
CA PRO A 7 -7.13 9.56 3.18
C PRO A 7 -6.82 10.76 2.29
N GLN A 8 -6.31 11.85 2.86
CA GLN A 8 -5.76 12.97 2.09
C GLN A 8 -4.35 12.61 1.61
N LYS A 9 -3.96 13.03 0.38
CA LYS A 9 -2.59 12.82 -0.13
C LYS A 9 -1.56 13.41 0.85
N PRO A 10 -0.64 12.61 1.41
CA PRO A 10 0.42 13.10 2.27
C PRO A 10 1.38 14.01 1.51
N THR A 11 2.09 14.87 2.23
CA THR A 11 3.05 15.83 1.67
C THR A 11 4.45 15.24 1.47
N ASN A 12 4.79 14.15 2.15
CA ASN A 12 6.12 13.54 2.19
C ASN A 12 6.21 12.25 1.37
N LEU A 13 5.80 12.31 0.11
CA LEU A 13 5.80 11.15 -0.78
C LEU A 13 7.19 10.87 -1.34
N ARG A 14 7.55 9.59 -1.35
CA ARG A 14 8.81 9.12 -1.96
C ARG A 14 8.56 8.69 -3.41
N PRO A 15 9.20 9.33 -4.39
CA PRO A 15 9.03 8.97 -5.80
C PRO A 15 9.90 7.78 -6.18
N TYR A 16 9.37 6.91 -7.03
CA TYR A 16 10.09 5.80 -7.65
C TYR A 16 9.76 5.69 -9.15
N PRO A 17 10.71 5.25 -9.98
CA PRO A 17 10.41 4.81 -11.34
C PRO A 17 9.39 3.67 -11.32
N TYR A 18 8.46 3.69 -12.28
CA TYR A 18 7.40 2.71 -12.36
C TYR A 18 6.92 2.52 -13.80
N SER A 19 6.42 1.34 -14.12
CA SER A 19 5.74 1.10 -15.38
C SER A 19 4.72 0.00 -15.18
N ALA A 20 3.43 0.35 -15.25
CA ALA A 20 2.34 -0.60 -15.22
C ALA A 20 1.11 -0.03 -15.93
N ILE A 21 0.31 -0.91 -16.51
CA ILE A 21 -0.99 -0.58 -17.10
C ILE A 21 -2.08 -1.11 -16.18
N ILE A 22 -2.88 -0.23 -15.60
CA ILE A 22 -3.97 -0.59 -14.68
C ILE A 22 -5.24 0.08 -15.20
N ASN A 23 -6.35 -0.66 -15.31
CA ASN A 23 -7.59 -0.13 -15.91
C ASN A 23 -7.37 0.53 -17.29
N LYS A 24 -6.50 -0.06 -18.12
CA LYS A 24 -6.08 0.48 -19.44
C LYS A 24 -5.37 1.85 -19.39
N ARG A 25 -4.93 2.30 -18.23
CA ARG A 25 -4.14 3.52 -18.05
C ARG A 25 -2.69 3.16 -17.74
N TRP A 26 -1.76 3.79 -18.45
CA TRP A 26 -0.33 3.61 -18.20
C TRP A 26 0.16 4.57 -17.11
N PHE A 27 0.85 4.02 -16.12
CA PHE A 27 1.49 4.74 -15.04
C PHE A 27 3.00 4.65 -15.19
N THR A 28 3.68 5.79 -15.15
CA THR A 28 5.13 5.90 -15.36
C THR A 28 5.89 6.29 -14.10
N LYS A 29 5.17 6.66 -13.04
CA LYS A 29 5.74 7.05 -11.75
C LYS A 29 4.93 6.47 -10.61
N LEU A 30 5.63 6.07 -9.55
CA LEU A 30 5.07 5.63 -8.29
C LEU A 30 5.44 6.63 -7.21
N GLU A 31 4.47 7.00 -6.37
CA GLU A 31 4.70 7.81 -5.18
C GLU A 31 4.23 7.03 -3.96
N VAL A 32 5.14 6.74 -3.02
CA VAL A 32 4.81 5.97 -1.82
C VAL A 32 4.70 6.89 -0.62
N SER A 33 3.55 6.85 0.03
CA SER A 33 3.33 7.46 1.33
C SER A 33 4.08 6.72 2.44
N PRO A 34 4.68 7.43 3.41
CA PRO A 34 5.28 6.82 4.60
C PRO A 34 4.24 6.41 5.64
N TYR A 35 2.92 6.46 5.36
CA TYR A 35 1.89 6.14 6.34
C TYR A 35 2.05 4.74 6.97
N TYR A 36 2.54 3.77 6.18
CA TYR A 36 2.83 2.42 6.68
C TYR A 36 3.87 2.41 7.82
N GLU A 37 4.72 3.42 7.92
CA GLU A 37 5.74 3.52 8.97
C GLU A 37 5.11 3.67 10.35
N LYS A 38 3.94 4.31 10.44
CA LYS A 38 3.16 4.36 11.67
C LYS A 38 2.79 2.94 12.14
N HIS A 39 2.34 2.09 11.24
CA HIS A 39 2.01 0.69 11.55
C HIS A 39 3.25 -0.11 11.97
N ASN A 40 4.39 0.14 11.33
CA ASN A 40 5.67 -0.45 11.75
C ASN A 40 6.06 0.00 13.17
N GLN A 41 5.96 1.29 13.48
CA GLN A 41 6.27 1.85 14.79
C GLN A 41 5.37 1.25 15.88
N GLU A 42 4.04 1.22 15.66
CA GLU A 42 3.08 0.61 16.58
C GLU A 42 3.43 -0.86 16.87
N TYR A 43 3.81 -1.61 15.84
CA TYR A 43 4.23 -3.00 15.98
C TYR A 43 5.54 -3.14 16.79
N LEU A 44 6.56 -2.34 16.49
CA LEU A 44 7.85 -2.35 17.20
C LEU A 44 7.68 -1.94 18.67
N GLU A 45 6.85 -0.95 18.96
CA GLU A 45 6.53 -0.55 20.32
C GLU A 45 5.82 -1.67 21.10
N ALA A 46 4.89 -2.38 20.46
CA ALA A 46 4.20 -3.52 21.07
C ALA A 46 5.17 -4.65 21.42
N LEU A 47 6.17 -4.94 20.56
CA LEU A 47 7.23 -5.90 20.86
C LEU A 47 8.08 -5.45 22.05
N ARG A 48 8.51 -4.18 22.05
CA ARG A 48 9.30 -3.58 23.13
C ARG A 48 8.58 -3.66 24.48
N LYS A 49 7.29 -3.30 24.52
CA LYS A 49 6.45 -3.38 25.74
C LYS A 49 6.33 -4.80 26.29
N ARG A 50 6.46 -5.82 25.44
CA ARG A 50 6.43 -7.24 25.81
C ARG A 50 7.80 -7.84 26.09
N GLY A 51 8.88 -7.05 26.02
CA GLY A 51 10.26 -7.55 26.14
C GLY A 51 10.68 -8.49 25.01
N ILE A 52 9.97 -8.50 23.89
CA ILE A 52 10.26 -9.38 22.75
C ILE A 52 11.32 -8.74 21.87
N LYS A 53 12.43 -9.43 21.66
CA LYS A 53 13.48 -9.00 20.72
C LYS A 53 13.03 -9.21 19.27
N LEU A 54 13.42 -8.29 18.40
CA LEU A 54 13.14 -8.39 16.97
C LEU A 54 13.99 -9.52 16.36
N THR A 55 13.34 -10.62 15.97
CA THR A 55 13.97 -11.73 15.25
C THR A 55 13.74 -11.58 13.73
N PRO A 56 14.52 -12.26 12.86
CA PRO A 56 14.31 -12.18 11.41
C PRO A 56 12.85 -12.46 10.99
N LYS A 57 12.22 -13.48 11.58
CA LYS A 57 10.81 -13.83 11.35
C LYS A 57 9.84 -12.70 11.73
N LEU A 58 10.16 -11.93 12.77
CA LEU A 58 9.36 -10.77 13.19
C LEU A 58 9.62 -9.54 12.31
N THR A 59 10.83 -9.38 11.79
CA THR A 59 11.19 -8.34 10.82
C THR A 59 10.40 -8.47 9.52
N GLU A 60 10.10 -9.70 9.08
CA GLU A 60 9.27 -9.92 7.89
C GLU A 60 7.81 -9.40 8.01
N LYS A 61 7.39 -8.95 9.19
CA LYS A 61 6.10 -8.27 9.37
C LYS A 61 6.17 -6.78 9.06
N LEU A 62 7.37 -6.20 9.04
CA LEU A 62 7.57 -4.80 8.69
C LEU A 62 7.32 -4.58 7.21
N ILE A 63 6.70 -3.45 6.89
CA ILE A 63 6.45 -3.01 5.53
C ILE A 63 7.57 -2.07 5.12
N THR A 64 8.04 -2.19 3.89
CA THR A 64 9.12 -1.36 3.33
C THR A 64 8.70 -0.84 1.97
N ASP A 65 9.31 0.26 1.51
CA ASP A 65 9.07 0.76 0.15
C ASP A 65 9.40 -0.31 -0.90
N ASP A 66 10.45 -1.11 -0.71
CA ASP A 66 10.80 -2.21 -1.63
C ASP A 66 9.68 -3.24 -1.73
N LEU A 67 9.09 -3.64 -0.59
CA LEU A 67 7.92 -4.52 -0.58
C LEU A 67 6.75 -3.85 -1.31
N ILE A 68 6.44 -2.59 -0.98
CA ILE A 68 5.35 -1.84 -1.61
C ILE A 68 5.53 -1.76 -3.12
N ARG A 69 6.74 -1.51 -3.62
CA ARG A 69 7.06 -1.47 -5.06
C ARG A 69 6.82 -2.81 -5.73
N LYS A 70 7.27 -3.91 -5.11
CA LYS A 70 7.03 -5.28 -5.60
C LYS A 70 5.55 -5.62 -5.63
N LEU A 71 4.81 -5.18 -4.62
CA LEU A 71 3.37 -5.36 -4.53
C LEU A 71 2.62 -4.49 -5.55
N ALA A 72 3.03 -3.25 -5.76
CA ALA A 72 2.45 -2.35 -6.74
C ALA A 72 2.58 -2.93 -8.15
N GLN A 73 3.72 -3.54 -8.49
CA GLN A 73 3.92 -4.19 -9.79
C GLN A 73 2.88 -5.29 -10.08
N LYS A 74 2.29 -5.92 -9.05
CA LYS A 74 1.21 -6.91 -9.23
C LYS A 74 -0.11 -6.31 -9.69
N LEU A 75 -0.24 -4.98 -9.72
CA LEU A 75 -1.38 -4.29 -10.31
C LEU A 75 -1.30 -4.25 -11.85
N ASP A 76 -0.14 -4.51 -12.44
CA ASP A 76 0.02 -4.45 -13.90
C ASP A 76 -0.88 -5.47 -14.60
N GLY A 77 -1.69 -4.99 -15.53
CA GLY A 77 -2.72 -5.75 -16.24
C GLY A 77 -4.06 -5.89 -15.47
N GLU A 78 -4.12 -5.48 -14.21
CA GLU A 78 -5.32 -5.65 -13.38
C GLU A 78 -6.44 -4.66 -13.74
N LYS A 79 -7.67 -5.11 -13.49
CA LYS A 79 -8.87 -4.27 -13.50
C LYS A 79 -9.37 -4.11 -12.06
N VAL A 80 -9.40 -2.87 -11.58
CA VAL A 80 -9.70 -2.55 -10.19
C VAL A 80 -10.79 -1.49 -10.13
N ASP A 81 -11.88 -1.79 -9.44
CA ASP A 81 -12.98 -0.85 -9.26
C ASP A 81 -12.57 0.28 -8.29
N SER A 82 -13.02 1.50 -8.59
CA SER A 82 -12.78 2.64 -7.71
C SER A 82 -13.59 2.51 -6.42
N GLU A 83 -12.95 2.77 -5.29
CA GLU A 83 -13.62 2.84 -3.98
C GLU A 83 -14.30 4.20 -3.75
N GLY A 84 -13.98 5.20 -4.56
CA GLY A 84 -14.61 6.52 -4.53
C GLY A 84 -13.68 7.65 -4.94
N ARG A 85 -14.17 8.88 -4.78
CA ARG A 85 -13.42 10.11 -5.07
C ARG A 85 -13.35 11.01 -3.85
N TYR A 86 -12.25 11.73 -3.72
CA TYR A 86 -12.07 12.79 -2.73
C TYR A 86 -11.35 13.96 -3.39
N TYR A 87 -12.05 15.09 -3.56
CA TYR A 87 -11.63 16.18 -4.42
C TYR A 87 -11.25 15.67 -5.83
N TYR A 88 -10.04 15.96 -6.30
CA TYR A 88 -9.51 15.59 -7.62
C TYR A 88 -8.76 14.25 -7.62
N TRP A 89 -8.97 13.42 -6.59
CA TRP A 89 -8.34 12.11 -6.44
C TRP A 89 -9.38 11.00 -6.54
N THR A 90 -9.09 9.99 -7.35
CA THR A 90 -9.85 8.72 -7.36
C THR A 90 -9.08 7.67 -6.58
N TYR A 91 -9.75 7.01 -5.63
CA TYR A 91 -9.16 6.01 -4.74
C TYR A 91 -9.56 4.60 -5.15
N TYR A 92 -8.63 3.68 -4.90
CA TYR A 92 -8.74 2.27 -5.20
C TYR A 92 -8.12 1.48 -4.05
N SER A 93 -8.51 0.22 -3.93
CA SER A 93 -7.69 -0.72 -3.17
C SER A 93 -7.63 -2.07 -3.85
N PHE A 94 -6.54 -2.79 -3.58
CA PHE A 94 -6.31 -4.09 -4.15
C PHE A 94 -5.71 -5.01 -3.10
N ARG A 95 -6.25 -6.22 -2.96
CA ARG A 95 -5.63 -7.24 -2.15
C ARG A 95 -4.62 -7.99 -3.01
N VAL A 96 -3.37 -8.01 -2.54
CA VAL A 96 -2.26 -8.66 -3.22
C VAL A 96 -1.61 -9.67 -2.29
N TYR A 97 -1.05 -10.73 -2.88
CA TYR A 97 -0.33 -11.77 -2.15
C TYR A 97 1.16 -11.67 -2.40
N TRP A 98 1.96 -11.80 -1.33
CA TRP A 98 3.40 -12.02 -1.40
C TRP A 98 3.74 -13.32 -0.66
N GLY A 99 3.97 -14.38 -1.45
CA GLY A 99 3.94 -15.76 -0.92
C GLY A 99 2.55 -16.05 -0.33
N VAL A 100 2.52 -16.54 0.91
CA VAL A 100 1.27 -16.80 1.64
C VAL A 100 0.68 -15.57 2.33
N LYS A 101 1.39 -14.44 2.36
CA LYS A 101 0.96 -13.25 3.10
C LYS A 101 0.06 -12.37 2.24
N ALA A 102 -1.09 -11.96 2.78
CA ALA A 102 -2.01 -11.05 2.12
C ALA A 102 -1.79 -9.61 2.58
N TYR A 103 -1.71 -8.68 1.62
CA TYR A 103 -1.59 -7.24 1.84
C TYR A 103 -2.74 -6.52 1.16
N ARG A 104 -3.15 -5.39 1.74
CA ARG A 104 -4.05 -4.43 1.07
C ARG A 104 -3.26 -3.20 0.69
N LEU A 105 -3.18 -2.93 -0.61
CA LEU A 105 -2.67 -1.66 -1.12
C LEU A 105 -3.85 -0.72 -1.29
N VAL A 106 -3.74 0.47 -0.71
CA VAL A 106 -4.64 1.58 -0.95
C VAL A 106 -3.88 2.57 -1.81
N TRP A 107 -4.45 2.93 -2.96
CA TRP A 107 -3.80 3.81 -3.92
C TRP A 107 -4.77 4.79 -4.54
N CYS A 108 -4.24 5.85 -5.13
CA CYS A 108 -5.02 6.89 -5.76
C CYS A 108 -4.38 7.40 -7.04
N VAL A 109 -5.20 8.09 -7.84
CA VAL A 109 -4.78 8.78 -9.04
C VAL A 109 -5.38 10.18 -9.04
N ALA A 110 -4.55 11.17 -9.35
CA ALA A 110 -4.98 12.55 -9.51
C ALA A 110 -5.56 12.78 -10.91
N ASP A 111 -6.54 13.65 -11.03
CA ASP A 111 -7.04 14.09 -12.33
C ASP A 111 -5.98 14.88 -13.13
N ASN A 112 -5.16 15.67 -12.44
CA ASN A 112 -4.11 16.51 -13.04
C ASN A 112 -2.77 15.79 -13.26
N GLU A 113 -2.55 14.65 -12.60
CA GLU A 113 -1.33 13.85 -12.71
C GLU A 113 -1.67 12.37 -12.97
N PRO A 114 -2.39 12.05 -14.07
CA PRO A 114 -2.97 10.72 -14.27
C PRO A 114 -1.92 9.62 -14.51
N HIS A 115 -0.68 9.98 -14.77
CA HIS A 115 0.45 9.07 -14.99
C HIS A 115 1.16 8.66 -13.69
N ILE A 116 0.79 9.26 -12.55
CA ILE A 116 1.36 8.97 -11.23
C ILE A 116 0.42 8.03 -10.47
N LEU A 117 0.97 6.91 -9.99
CA LEU A 117 0.29 6.02 -9.06
C LEU A 117 0.70 6.36 -7.63
N GLY A 118 -0.21 6.93 -6.84
CA GLY A 118 0.04 7.25 -5.45
C GLY A 118 -0.33 6.10 -4.52
N ILE A 119 0.63 5.42 -3.91
CA ILE A 119 0.37 4.47 -2.81
C ILE A 119 0.18 5.26 -1.52
N MET A 120 -1.03 5.17 -0.99
CA MET A 120 -1.49 5.94 0.15
C MET A 120 -1.30 5.19 1.46
N ASP A 121 -1.48 3.87 1.42
CA ASP A 121 -1.30 3.00 2.56
C ASP A 121 -1.06 1.56 2.09
N CYS A 122 -0.36 0.79 2.92
CA CYS A 122 -0.15 -0.64 2.74
C CYS A 122 -0.12 -1.29 4.11
N TYR A 123 -0.97 -2.31 4.31
CA TYR A 123 -0.99 -3.07 5.56
C TYR A 123 -1.32 -4.54 5.30
N ARG A 124 -0.81 -5.42 6.17
CA ARG A 124 -1.08 -6.86 6.11
C ARG A 124 -2.51 -7.16 6.56
N GLN A 125 -3.18 -8.07 5.87
CA GLN A 125 -4.48 -8.58 6.25
C GLN A 125 -4.38 -10.05 6.66
N SER A 126 -3.79 -10.33 7.83
CA SER A 126 -3.41 -11.70 8.24
C SER A 126 -4.55 -12.72 8.20
N ARG A 127 -5.80 -12.29 8.35
CA ARG A 127 -6.99 -13.15 8.21
C ARG A 127 -7.19 -13.76 6.80
N PHE A 128 -6.47 -13.26 5.81
CA PHE A 128 -6.49 -13.76 4.43
C PHE A 128 -5.16 -14.39 4.03
N ASP A 129 -4.23 -14.57 4.97
CA ASP A 129 -3.02 -15.33 4.70
C ASP A 129 -3.42 -16.76 4.30
N LYS A 130 -2.68 -17.33 3.34
CA LYS A 130 -2.89 -18.71 2.90
C LYS A 130 -2.22 -19.67 3.88
N ASP A 131 -2.80 -20.85 4.05
CA ASP A 131 -2.11 -21.95 4.72
C ASP A 131 -0.95 -22.42 3.82
N ASN A 132 0.18 -22.77 4.45
CA ASN A 132 1.35 -23.33 3.79
C ASN A 132 1.16 -24.82 3.53
#